data_AF-A0A353LZA8-F1
#
_entry.id   AF-A0A353LZA8-F1
#
_cell.length_a   1.000
_cell.length_b   1.000
_cell.length_c   1.000
_cell.angle_alpha   90.00
_cell.angle_beta   90.00
_cell.angle_gamma   90.00
#
_symmetry.space_group_name_H-M   'P 1'
#
loop_
_entity.id
_entity.type
_entity.pdbx_description
1 polymer ?
#
loop_
_entity_poly.entity_id
_entity_poly.type
_entity_poly.pdbx_seq_one_letter_code
_entity_poly.pdbx_strand_id
1 'polypeptide(L)'
;NQLVDSLTEESLGDFLDRQVQIATADNSETLALAHAYFRAREADWPEIIRDIKREFAPSRIINANDSDRSNMLEKGQYEALNSLESLSNLYRVVFAVAKLTEGWDVLNLFDIVRLSDHPTVSGTKAKTISEAQLIGRGARYFPFLLNGQRSYTRRFRDDSEDSMILETLHYHTINEPQYLKNLVAALDEMNLPTGVDKRNPLIDVKIKKDFR
;
A
#
# COMPACT_ATOMS: atom_id res chain seq x y z
N ASN A 1 13.11 14.84 0.71
CA ASN A 1 12.45 14.07 -0.36
C ASN A 1 13.31 14.03 -1.64
N GLN A 2 14.64 13.99 -1.51
CA GLN A 2 15.55 14.27 -2.61
C GLN A 2 15.39 13.30 -3.79
N LEU A 3 15.10 12.02 -3.52
CA LEU A 3 14.87 11.00 -4.54
C LEU A 3 13.72 11.36 -5.50
N VAL A 4 12.59 11.82 -4.96
CA VAL A 4 11.44 12.20 -5.77
C VAL A 4 11.68 13.54 -6.45
N ASP A 5 12.27 14.50 -5.73
CA ASP A 5 12.54 15.84 -6.26
C ASP A 5 13.49 15.79 -7.48
N SER A 6 14.45 14.85 -7.47
CA SER A 6 15.41 14.64 -8.56
C SER A 6 14.92 13.70 -9.67
N LEU A 7 13.69 13.17 -9.59
CA LEU A 7 13.17 12.26 -10.62
C LEU A 7 13.12 12.95 -12.00
N THR A 8 13.65 12.30 -13.02
CA THR A 8 13.70 12.73 -14.42
C THR A 8 13.28 11.59 -15.32
N GLU A 9 12.97 11.89 -16.59
CA GLU A 9 12.66 10.86 -17.59
C GLU A 9 13.82 9.87 -17.74
N GLU A 10 15.05 10.38 -17.80
CA GLU A 10 16.26 9.56 -17.85
C GLU A 10 16.41 8.66 -16.63
N SER A 11 16.29 9.21 -15.41
CA SER A 11 16.45 8.40 -14.19
C SER A 11 15.30 7.40 -13.97
N LEU A 12 14.09 7.71 -14.46
CA LEU A 12 12.97 6.76 -14.51
C LEU A 12 13.24 5.64 -15.52
N GLY A 13 13.70 5.98 -16.73
CA GLY A 13 14.08 5.01 -17.75
C GLY A 13 15.16 4.04 -17.27
N ASP A 14 16.24 4.59 -16.70
CA ASP A 14 17.34 3.83 -16.10
C ASP A 14 16.85 2.92 -14.97
N PHE A 15 15.95 3.42 -14.12
CA PHE A 15 15.37 2.63 -13.05
C PHE A 15 14.57 1.46 -13.61
N LEU A 16 13.65 1.72 -14.56
CA LEU A 16 12.83 0.69 -15.18
C LEU A 16 13.69 -0.35 -15.92
N ASP A 17 14.81 0.04 -16.54
CA ASP A 17 15.73 -0.89 -17.21
C ASP A 17 16.45 -1.80 -16.22
N ARG A 18 16.92 -1.23 -15.11
CA ARG A 18 17.52 -2.01 -14.02
C ARG A 18 16.52 -2.99 -13.39
N GLN A 19 15.24 -2.60 -13.30
CA GLN A 19 14.20 -3.42 -12.67
C GLN A 19 13.64 -4.53 -13.54
N VAL A 20 13.97 -4.62 -14.83
CA VAL A 20 13.44 -5.66 -15.75
C VAL A 20 13.59 -7.08 -15.20
N GLN A 21 14.71 -7.35 -14.50
CA GLN A 21 14.98 -8.68 -13.94
C GLN A 21 14.24 -8.98 -12.63
N ILE A 22 13.75 -7.95 -11.94
CA ILE A 22 13.07 -8.05 -10.64
C ILE A 22 11.55 -7.96 -10.80
N ALA A 23 11.08 -7.17 -11.77
CA ALA A 23 9.67 -6.97 -12.12
C ALA A 23 9.07 -8.13 -12.95
N THR A 24 9.44 -9.37 -12.64
CA THR A 24 8.79 -10.56 -13.19
C THR A 24 7.60 -10.95 -12.31
N ALA A 25 6.51 -11.41 -12.91
CA ALA A 25 5.29 -11.81 -12.17
C ALA A 25 5.51 -12.93 -11.12
N ASP A 26 6.58 -13.71 -11.26
CA ASP A 26 6.99 -14.73 -10.28
C ASP A 26 7.59 -14.15 -8.99
N ASN A 27 8.11 -12.93 -9.07
CA ASN A 27 8.72 -12.19 -7.96
C ASN A 27 7.74 -11.21 -7.33
N SER A 28 6.99 -10.49 -8.15
CA SER A 28 5.93 -9.56 -7.74
C SER A 28 5.01 -9.28 -8.93
N GLU A 29 3.72 -9.57 -8.77
CA GLU A 29 2.71 -9.28 -9.79
C GLU A 29 2.48 -7.77 -9.88
N THR A 30 2.39 -7.09 -8.74
CA THR A 30 2.21 -5.63 -8.67
C THR A 30 3.35 -4.88 -9.36
N LEU A 31 4.61 -5.26 -9.11
CA LEU A 31 5.75 -4.60 -9.75
C LEU A 31 5.82 -4.89 -11.25
N ALA A 32 5.46 -6.10 -11.68
CA ALA A 32 5.38 -6.43 -13.11
C ALA A 32 4.33 -5.57 -13.83
N LEU A 33 3.15 -5.39 -13.22
CA LEU A 33 2.09 -4.53 -13.75
C LEU A 33 2.51 -3.06 -13.78
N ALA A 34 3.13 -2.56 -12.71
CA ALA A 34 3.62 -1.19 -12.64
C ALA A 34 4.70 -0.93 -13.71
N HIS A 35 5.64 -1.86 -13.89
CA HIS A 35 6.68 -1.77 -14.92
C HIS A 35 6.08 -1.69 -16.32
N ALA A 36 5.17 -2.61 -16.65
CA ALA A 36 4.46 -2.62 -17.92
C ALA A 36 3.67 -1.33 -18.16
N TYR A 37 2.98 -0.83 -17.12
CA TYR A 37 2.23 0.44 -17.19
C TYR A 37 3.13 1.62 -17.56
N PHE A 38 4.25 1.80 -16.86
CA PHE A 38 5.15 2.93 -17.14
C PHE A 38 5.82 2.81 -18.50
N ARG A 39 6.20 1.59 -18.93
CA ARG A 39 6.81 1.36 -20.24
C ARG A 39 5.83 1.59 -21.40
N ALA A 40 4.57 1.19 -21.25
CA ALA A 40 3.55 1.45 -22.26
C ALA A 40 3.21 2.94 -22.43
N ARG A 41 3.61 3.79 -21.47
CA ARG A 41 3.28 5.21 -21.38
C ARG A 41 4.50 6.12 -21.34
N GLU A 42 5.55 5.74 -22.06
CA GLU A 42 6.79 6.52 -22.14
C GLU A 42 6.55 7.97 -22.59
N ALA A 43 5.64 8.17 -23.54
CA ALA A 43 5.23 9.51 -23.99
C ALA A 43 4.57 10.37 -22.88
N ASP A 44 4.00 9.74 -21.84
CA ASP A 44 3.32 10.42 -20.73
C ASP A 44 4.26 10.67 -19.54
N TRP A 45 5.53 10.23 -19.59
CA TRP A 45 6.47 10.35 -18.47
C TRP A 45 6.61 11.76 -17.91
N PRO A 46 6.66 12.85 -18.70
CA PRO A 46 6.72 14.20 -18.15
C PRO A 46 5.55 14.52 -17.20
N GLU A 47 4.35 14.08 -17.56
CA GLU A 47 3.14 14.27 -16.75
C GLU A 47 3.13 13.36 -15.52
N ILE A 48 3.47 12.09 -15.70
CA ILE A 48 3.57 11.11 -14.60
C ILE A 48 4.58 11.58 -13.56
N ILE A 49 5.77 12.01 -13.97
CA ILE A 49 6.83 12.48 -13.07
C ILE A 49 6.38 13.74 -12.34
N ARG A 50 5.76 14.69 -13.05
CA ARG A 50 5.20 15.89 -12.42
C ARG A 50 4.17 15.53 -11.35
N ASP A 51 3.32 14.54 -11.62
CA ASP A 51 2.30 14.09 -10.69
C ASP A 51 2.89 13.37 -9.49
N ILE A 52 3.88 12.49 -9.67
CA ILE A 52 4.63 11.88 -8.57
C ILE A 52 5.27 12.97 -7.69
N LYS A 53 5.97 13.94 -8.28
CA LYS A 53 6.58 15.05 -7.54
C LYS A 53 5.55 15.87 -6.76
N ARG A 54 4.38 16.13 -7.36
CA ARG A 54 3.28 16.85 -6.71
C ARG A 54 2.71 16.06 -5.54
N GLU A 55 2.40 14.78 -5.74
CA GLU A 55 1.76 13.93 -4.74
C GLU A 55 2.68 13.62 -3.55
N PHE A 56 3.99 13.55 -3.76
CA PHE A 56 4.98 13.35 -2.71
C PHE A 56 5.61 14.66 -2.21
N ALA A 57 5.12 15.84 -2.64
CA ALA A 57 5.66 17.12 -2.19
C ALA A 57 5.63 17.23 -0.64
N PRO A 58 6.57 17.95 -0.01
CA PRO A 58 6.63 18.06 1.46
C PRO A 58 5.32 18.52 2.12
N SER A 59 4.50 19.34 1.45
CA SER A 59 3.19 19.79 1.93
C SER A 59 2.13 18.69 1.99
N ARG A 60 2.38 17.54 1.38
CA ARG A 60 1.53 16.34 1.36
C ARG A 60 2.08 15.19 2.21
N ILE A 61 3.11 15.49 2.99
CA ILE A 61 3.71 14.56 3.94
C ILE A 61 3.41 15.07 5.34
N ILE A 62 2.96 14.19 6.23
CA ILE A 62 2.69 14.53 7.63
C ILE A 62 3.50 13.64 8.56
N ASN A 63 4.06 14.25 9.61
CA ASN A 63 4.72 13.54 10.69
C ASN A 63 3.80 13.54 11.91
N ALA A 64 3.18 12.40 12.20
CA ALA A 64 2.24 12.23 13.30
C ALA A 64 2.94 12.02 14.67
N ASN A 65 4.27 12.13 14.73
CA ASN A 65 5.04 11.86 15.94
C ASN A 65 5.25 13.07 16.83
N ASP A 66 5.17 14.28 16.28
CA ASP A 66 5.58 15.50 16.95
C ASP A 66 4.55 15.91 18.02
N SER A 67 4.75 15.41 19.24
CA SER A 67 4.04 15.86 20.44
C SER A 67 4.94 16.64 21.41
N ASP A 68 6.24 16.78 21.11
CA ASP A 68 7.25 17.14 22.11
C ASP A 68 7.83 18.56 21.95
N ARG A 69 7.26 19.38 21.07
CA ARG A 69 7.50 20.84 21.07
C ARG A 69 6.22 21.62 21.31
N SER A 70 5.81 21.65 22.57
CA SER A 70 4.96 22.71 23.15
C SER A 70 3.62 23.01 22.48
N ASN A 71 3.04 22.13 21.66
CA ASN A 71 1.66 22.21 21.20
C ASN A 71 1.21 20.81 20.75
N MET A 72 -0.03 20.46 21.07
CA MET A 72 -0.83 19.47 20.32
C MET A 72 -0.51 19.56 18.83
N LEU A 73 -0.53 18.45 18.07
CA LEU A 73 -0.59 18.55 16.60
C LEU A 73 -1.61 19.65 16.27
N GLU A 74 -1.26 20.59 15.40
CA GLU A 74 -2.16 21.71 15.09
C GLU A 74 -3.54 21.11 14.76
N LYS A 75 -4.63 21.71 15.23
CA LYS A 75 -5.99 21.14 15.09
C LYS A 75 -6.27 20.60 13.67
N GLY A 76 -5.76 21.27 12.64
CA GLY A 76 -5.85 20.84 11.25
C GLY A 76 -5.12 19.54 10.90
N GLN A 77 -4.02 19.20 11.57
CA GLN A 77 -3.30 17.93 11.41
C GLN A 77 -4.13 16.76 11.97
N TYR A 78 -4.75 16.91 13.14
CA TYR A 78 -5.66 15.89 13.67
C TYR A 78 -6.90 15.71 12.77
N GLU A 79 -7.50 16.82 12.31
CA GLU A 79 -8.62 16.77 11.37
C GLU A 79 -8.24 16.07 10.06
N ALA A 80 -7.03 16.31 9.56
CA ALA A 80 -6.52 15.63 8.38
C ALA A 80 -6.27 14.12 8.62
N LEU A 81 -5.70 13.73 9.76
CA LEU A 81 -5.48 12.30 10.07
C LEU A 81 -6.79 11.52 10.22
N ASN A 82 -7.86 12.17 10.72
CA ASN A 82 -9.19 11.57 10.84
C ASN A 82 -10.00 11.62 9.54
N SER A 83 -9.46 12.17 8.45
CA SER A 83 -10.15 12.32 7.17
C SER A 83 -9.29 11.87 5.98
N LEU A 84 -8.36 10.93 6.19
CA LEU A 84 -7.41 10.46 5.17
C LEU A 84 -8.10 9.86 3.91
N GLU A 85 -9.30 9.32 4.07
CA GLU A 85 -10.13 8.81 2.97
C GLU A 85 -10.82 9.90 2.13
N SER A 86 -10.86 11.14 2.63
CA SER A 86 -11.52 12.25 1.93
C SER A 86 -10.75 12.62 0.66
N LEU A 87 -11.48 12.86 -0.43
CA LEU A 87 -10.91 13.37 -1.68
C LEU A 87 -10.30 14.77 -1.52
N SER A 88 -10.73 15.53 -0.51
CA SER A 88 -10.14 16.84 -0.18
C SER A 88 -8.85 16.72 0.64
N ASN A 89 -8.54 15.53 1.16
CA ASN A 89 -7.32 15.30 1.90
C ASN A 89 -6.17 15.07 0.92
N LEU A 90 -5.15 15.94 1.02
CA LEU A 90 -4.01 15.93 0.12
C LEU A 90 -2.82 15.18 0.67
N TYR A 91 -2.85 14.72 1.94
CA TYR A 91 -1.76 13.93 2.49
C TYR A 91 -1.67 12.56 1.81
N ARG A 92 -0.44 12.14 1.49
CA ARG A 92 -0.13 10.89 0.79
C ARG A 92 0.86 10.01 1.54
N VAL A 93 1.67 10.61 2.40
CA VAL A 93 2.64 9.89 3.24
C VAL A 93 2.47 10.33 4.67
N VAL A 94 2.36 9.34 5.57
CA VAL A 94 2.25 9.57 7.00
C VAL A 94 3.40 8.88 7.72
N PHE A 95 4.23 9.65 8.41
CA PHE A 95 5.27 9.12 9.29
C PHE A 95 4.70 8.97 10.71
N ALA A 96 4.72 7.75 11.25
CA ALA A 96 4.21 7.43 12.57
C ALA A 96 5.11 6.43 13.32
N VAL A 97 5.24 6.62 14.63
CA VAL A 97 5.98 5.81 15.59
C VAL A 97 4.98 5.43 16.67
N ALA A 98 4.58 4.17 16.70
CA ALA A 98 3.73 3.57 17.74
C ALA A 98 2.34 4.23 18.00
N LYS A 99 1.97 5.29 17.28
CA LYS A 99 0.76 6.11 17.51
C LYS A 99 -0.40 5.81 16.53
N LEU A 100 -0.49 4.58 16.03
CA LEU A 100 -1.64 4.16 15.23
C LEU A 100 -2.78 3.75 16.18
N THR A 101 -3.35 4.75 16.85
CA THR A 101 -4.47 4.59 17.80
C THR A 101 -5.82 4.64 17.08
N GLU A 102 -6.91 4.45 17.82
CA GLU A 102 -8.29 4.64 17.33
C GLU A 102 -8.45 5.94 16.52
N GLY A 103 -9.09 5.87 15.35
CA GLY A 103 -9.34 7.01 14.46
C GLY A 103 -8.79 6.90 13.03
N TRP A 104 -7.90 5.93 12.76
CA TRP A 104 -7.23 5.76 11.45
C TRP A 104 -7.91 4.67 10.59
N ASP A 105 -9.23 4.75 10.39
CA ASP A 105 -9.89 3.94 9.35
C ASP A 105 -9.66 4.63 8.00
N VAL A 106 -8.92 3.97 7.11
CA VAL A 106 -8.43 4.58 5.86
C VAL A 106 -8.57 3.56 4.74
N LEU A 107 -9.67 3.65 3.99
CA LEU A 107 -9.96 2.71 2.89
C LEU A 107 -8.97 2.82 1.72
N ASN A 108 -8.23 3.92 1.62
CA ASN A 108 -7.20 4.19 0.61
C ASN A 108 -5.77 3.98 1.14
N LEU A 109 -5.59 3.11 2.14
CA LEU A 109 -4.28 2.68 2.62
C LEU A 109 -3.80 1.48 1.80
N PHE A 110 -2.86 1.72 0.89
CA PHE A 110 -2.34 0.67 -0.01
C PHE A 110 -1.01 0.08 0.44
N ASP A 111 -0.18 0.84 1.15
CA ASP A 111 1.16 0.39 1.55
C ASP A 111 1.46 0.76 3.00
N ILE A 112 2.05 -0.17 3.74
CA ILE A 112 2.69 0.08 5.04
C ILE A 112 4.15 -0.30 4.92
N VAL A 113 5.03 0.68 5.14
CA VAL A 113 6.48 0.45 5.22
C VAL A 113 6.92 0.58 6.66
N ARG A 114 7.28 -0.55 7.28
CA ARG A 114 7.82 -0.58 8.62
C ARG A 114 9.34 -0.53 8.57
N LEU A 115 9.89 0.49 9.22
CA LEU A 115 11.33 0.66 9.41
C LEU A 115 11.66 0.38 10.88
N SER A 116 12.48 -0.65 11.13
CA SER A 116 13.02 -0.93 12.46
C SER A 116 14.47 -1.41 12.34
N ASP A 117 15.37 -0.69 12.98
CA ASP A 117 16.80 -1.04 13.04
C ASP A 117 17.20 -1.67 14.37
N HIS A 118 16.25 -1.89 15.29
CA HIS A 118 16.59 -2.20 16.67
C HIS A 118 16.48 -3.69 17.00
N PRO A 119 17.59 -4.42 17.23
CA PRO A 119 17.59 -5.86 17.48
C PRO A 119 16.85 -6.30 18.76
N THR A 120 16.50 -5.34 19.63
CA THR A 120 15.75 -5.58 20.88
C THR A 120 14.26 -5.27 20.78
N VAL A 121 13.78 -4.71 19.66
CA VAL A 121 12.34 -4.63 19.38
C VAL A 121 11.91 -6.01 18.89
N SER A 122 11.86 -6.96 19.82
CA SER A 122 11.16 -8.21 19.55
C SER A 122 9.73 -7.84 19.17
N GLY A 123 9.24 -8.38 18.06
CA GLY A 123 7.85 -8.24 17.63
C GLY A 123 6.93 -8.88 18.65
N THR A 124 6.69 -8.19 19.76
CA THR A 124 5.81 -8.67 20.82
C THR A 124 4.41 -8.82 20.23
N LYS A 125 3.71 -9.89 20.64
CA LYS A 125 2.36 -10.19 20.14
C LYS A 125 1.41 -8.99 20.25
N ALA A 126 1.59 -8.12 21.26
CA ALA A 126 0.82 -6.89 21.42
C ALA A 126 1.01 -5.89 20.25
N LYS A 127 2.24 -5.71 19.75
CA LYS A 127 2.52 -4.80 18.63
C LYS A 127 1.93 -5.31 17.32
N THR A 128 2.07 -6.60 17.06
CA THR A 128 1.52 -7.20 15.84
C THR A 128 -0.01 -7.24 15.85
N ILE A 129 -0.65 -7.38 17.02
CA ILE A 129 -2.11 -7.23 17.14
C ILE A 129 -2.56 -5.80 16.80
N SER A 130 -1.89 -4.77 17.31
CA SER A 130 -2.26 -3.38 16.99
C SER A 130 -2.09 -3.06 15.50
N GLU A 131 -1.07 -3.60 14.85
CA GLU A 131 -0.87 -3.44 13.40
C GLU A 131 -1.90 -4.24 12.59
N ALA A 132 -2.21 -5.49 12.99
CA ALA A 132 -3.25 -6.29 12.35
C ALA A 132 -4.62 -5.59 12.44
N GLN A 133 -4.91 -4.91 13.55
CA GLN A 133 -6.13 -4.11 13.69
C GLN A 133 -6.18 -2.92 12.73
N LEU A 134 -5.06 -2.22 12.53
CA LEU A 134 -4.98 -1.14 11.53
C LEU A 134 -5.16 -1.68 10.12
N ILE A 135 -4.47 -2.78 9.78
CA ILE A 135 -4.61 -3.44 8.50
C ILE A 135 -6.05 -3.90 8.29
N GLY A 136 -6.72 -4.49 9.29
CA GLY A 136 -8.13 -4.89 9.18
C GLY A 136 -9.12 -3.74 8.97
N ARG A 137 -8.71 -2.50 9.27
CA ARG A 137 -9.48 -1.30 8.95
C ARG A 137 -9.20 -0.83 7.51
N GLY A 138 -7.93 -0.80 7.11
CA GLY A 138 -7.52 -0.31 5.78
C GLY A 138 -7.60 -1.32 4.63
N ALA A 139 -7.48 -2.62 4.88
CA ALA A 139 -7.51 -3.70 3.89
C ALA A 139 -8.97 -4.02 3.49
N ARG A 140 -9.59 -3.07 2.81
CA ARG A 140 -10.97 -3.15 2.32
C ARG A 140 -11.02 -2.61 0.90
N TYR A 141 -12.03 -3.04 0.16
CA TYR A 141 -12.28 -2.53 -1.18
C TYR A 141 -12.51 -1.01 -1.13
N PHE A 142 -11.64 -0.25 -1.82
CA PHE A 142 -11.79 1.20 -1.97
C PHE A 142 -12.75 1.54 -3.11
N PRO A 143 -13.96 2.07 -2.84
CA PRO A 143 -14.91 2.42 -3.87
C PRO A 143 -14.37 3.57 -4.73
N PHE A 144 -14.26 3.38 -6.05
CA PHE A 144 -13.87 4.45 -6.97
C PHE A 144 -15.01 4.83 -7.93
N LEU A 145 -14.92 6.06 -8.45
CA LEU A 145 -15.86 6.60 -9.41
C LEU A 145 -15.51 6.06 -10.80
N LEU A 146 -16.49 5.45 -11.47
CA LEU A 146 -16.39 5.03 -12.86
C LEU A 146 -17.67 5.42 -13.58
N ASN A 147 -17.56 6.16 -14.68
CA ASN A 147 -18.70 6.66 -15.46
C ASN A 147 -19.76 7.38 -14.58
N GLY A 148 -19.30 8.18 -13.62
CA GLY A 148 -20.17 8.94 -12.71
C GLY A 148 -20.83 8.11 -11.59
N GLN A 149 -20.55 6.81 -11.48
CA GLN A 149 -21.13 5.95 -10.45
C GLN A 149 -20.06 5.44 -9.48
N ARG A 150 -20.39 5.36 -8.19
CA ARG A 150 -19.57 4.70 -7.17
C ARG A 150 -20.22 3.37 -6.80
N SER A 151 -19.45 2.29 -6.80
CA SER A 151 -19.92 0.96 -6.36
C SER A 151 -19.19 0.63 -5.08
N TYR A 152 -19.93 0.18 -4.08
CA TYR A 152 -19.40 -0.31 -2.81
C TYR A 152 -19.20 -1.83 -2.81
N THR A 153 -19.41 -2.46 -3.97
CA THR A 153 -19.07 -3.85 -4.24
C THR A 153 -18.06 -3.91 -5.37
N ARG A 154 -17.24 -4.97 -5.37
CA ARG A 154 -16.24 -5.24 -6.41
C ARG A 154 -16.88 -5.20 -7.80
N ARG A 155 -16.39 -4.29 -8.65
CA ARG A 155 -16.95 -3.97 -9.97
C ARG A 155 -16.53 -4.96 -11.06
N PHE A 156 -15.28 -5.38 -11.03
CA PHE A 156 -14.71 -6.30 -12.01
C PHE A 156 -14.44 -7.63 -11.30
N ARG A 157 -15.05 -8.70 -11.80
CA ARG A 157 -14.88 -10.08 -11.32
C ARG A 157 -14.35 -11.00 -12.42
N ASP A 158 -13.97 -10.42 -13.55
CA ASP A 158 -13.68 -11.18 -14.76
C ASP A 158 -12.39 -11.98 -14.59
N ASP A 159 -12.43 -13.22 -15.06
CA ASP A 159 -11.48 -14.28 -14.76
C ASP A 159 -10.10 -14.06 -15.47
N SER A 160 -9.98 -13.01 -16.27
CA SER A 160 -8.96 -12.86 -17.32
C SER A 160 -7.83 -11.89 -16.99
N GLU A 161 -7.17 -12.08 -15.84
CA GLU A 161 -6.12 -11.21 -15.24
C GLU A 161 -6.67 -10.13 -14.30
N ASP A 162 -7.05 -10.56 -13.10
CA ASP A 162 -7.52 -9.69 -12.02
C ASP A 162 -6.33 -8.95 -11.36
N SER A 163 -6.05 -7.72 -11.78
CA SER A 163 -5.21 -6.83 -10.97
C SER A 163 -6.00 -6.37 -9.75
N MET A 164 -5.68 -6.93 -8.58
CA MET A 164 -6.27 -6.54 -7.29
C MET A 164 -5.56 -5.34 -6.66
N ILE A 165 -4.87 -4.50 -7.44
CA ILE A 165 -4.05 -3.39 -6.93
C ILE A 165 -4.86 -2.44 -6.02
N LEU A 166 -6.14 -2.19 -6.34
CA LEU A 166 -7.01 -1.32 -5.52
C LEU A 166 -7.68 -2.05 -4.34
N GLU A 167 -7.40 -3.34 -4.19
CA GLU A 167 -7.99 -4.23 -3.18
C GLU A 167 -6.91 -4.89 -2.30
N THR A 168 -5.63 -4.62 -2.59
CA THR A 168 -4.49 -5.24 -1.94
C THR A 168 -3.73 -4.19 -1.15
N LEU A 169 -3.47 -4.48 0.12
CA LEU A 169 -2.54 -3.72 0.96
C LEU A 169 -1.20 -4.45 1.02
N HIS A 170 -0.11 -3.79 0.65
CA HIS A 170 1.23 -4.34 0.78
C HIS A 170 1.87 -3.90 2.09
N TYR A 171 2.47 -4.88 2.79
CA TYR A 171 3.22 -4.63 4.01
C TYR A 171 4.70 -4.94 3.77
N HIS A 172 5.55 -3.95 3.99
CA HIS A 172 6.99 -4.03 3.77
C HIS A 172 7.74 -3.87 5.09
N THR A 173 8.74 -4.70 5.32
CA THR A 173 9.67 -4.58 6.46
C THR A 173 11.06 -5.05 6.05
N ILE A 174 12.08 -4.51 6.71
CA ILE A 174 13.48 -4.86 6.44
C ILE A 174 13.91 -5.95 7.42
N ASN A 175 14.27 -7.14 6.92
CA ASN A 175 14.97 -8.21 7.65
C ASN A 175 14.34 -8.67 9.00
N GLU A 176 13.01 -8.70 9.11
CA GLU A 176 12.34 -9.18 10.33
C GLU A 176 11.38 -10.36 10.08
N PRO A 177 11.89 -11.57 9.77
CA PRO A 177 11.04 -12.73 9.43
C PRO A 177 10.16 -13.18 10.60
N GLN A 178 10.63 -13.09 11.85
CA GLN A 178 9.81 -13.45 13.01
C GLN A 178 8.66 -12.45 13.23
N TYR A 179 8.90 -11.17 12.94
CA TYR A 179 7.87 -10.15 13.02
C TYR A 179 6.74 -10.41 12.02
N LEU A 180 7.11 -10.67 10.75
CA LEU A 180 6.15 -11.03 9.71
C LEU A 180 5.32 -12.27 10.08
N LYS A 181 5.95 -13.31 10.63
CA LYS A 181 5.22 -14.50 11.12
C LYS A 181 4.19 -14.14 12.19
N ASN A 182 4.57 -13.29 13.15
CA ASN A 182 3.67 -12.87 14.22
C ASN A 182 2.53 -11.97 13.69
N LEU A 183 2.80 -11.15 12.68
CA LEU A 183 1.79 -10.31 12.02
C LEU A 183 0.80 -11.16 11.21
N VAL A 184 1.29 -12.09 10.38
CA VAL A 184 0.44 -13.02 9.62
C VAL A 184 -0.45 -13.83 10.56
N ALA A 185 0.10 -14.36 11.65
CA ALA A 185 -0.70 -15.08 12.65
C ALA A 185 -1.80 -14.18 13.27
N ALA A 186 -1.51 -12.91 13.54
CA ALA A 186 -2.51 -11.97 14.06
C ALA A 186 -3.59 -11.62 13.03
N LEU A 187 -3.22 -11.51 11.74
CA LEU A 187 -4.17 -11.30 10.64
C LEU A 187 -5.07 -12.53 10.43
N ASP A 188 -4.51 -13.73 10.52
CA ASP A 188 -5.25 -15.00 10.45
C ASP A 188 -6.25 -15.12 11.62
N GLU A 189 -5.84 -14.76 12.85
CA GLU A 189 -6.74 -14.69 14.03
C GLU A 189 -7.93 -13.73 13.79
N MET A 190 -7.77 -12.74 12.90
CA MET A 190 -8.81 -11.77 12.50
C MET A 190 -9.59 -12.18 11.25
N ASN A 191 -9.32 -13.35 10.66
CA ASN A 191 -9.87 -13.80 9.37
C ASN A 191 -9.58 -12.86 8.19
N LEU A 192 -8.42 -12.19 8.21
CA LEU A 192 -7.96 -11.36 7.09
C LEU A 192 -7.08 -12.21 6.16
N PRO A 193 -7.41 -12.31 4.86
CA PRO A 193 -6.61 -13.10 3.93
C PRO A 193 -5.24 -12.45 3.74
N THR A 194 -4.20 -13.28 3.77
CA THR A 194 -2.82 -12.85 3.56
C THR A 194 -2.15 -13.69 2.47
N GLY A 195 -1.13 -13.13 1.84
CA GLY A 195 -0.41 -13.79 0.75
C GLY A 195 0.90 -13.09 0.46
N VAL A 196 1.70 -13.72 -0.41
CA VAL A 196 2.86 -13.07 -1.01
C VAL A 196 2.41 -12.50 -2.35
N ASP A 197 2.84 -11.29 -2.67
CA ASP A 197 2.61 -10.67 -3.98
C ASP A 197 3.30 -11.50 -5.07
N LYS A 198 2.55 -12.41 -5.67
CA LYS A 198 2.93 -13.29 -6.77
C LYS A 198 1.68 -13.60 -7.54
N ARG A 199 1.83 -13.82 -8.85
CA ARG A 199 0.72 -14.25 -9.68
C ARG A 199 0.07 -15.50 -9.11
N ASN A 200 -1.26 -15.48 -8.97
CA ASN A 200 -2.00 -16.64 -8.51
C ASN A 200 -1.68 -17.86 -9.40
N PRO A 201 -1.30 -19.01 -8.83
CA PRO A 201 -1.07 -20.20 -9.64
C PRO A 201 -2.38 -20.60 -10.31
N LEU A 202 -2.30 -21.10 -11.54
CA LEU A 202 -3.44 -21.74 -12.19
C LEU A 202 -3.87 -22.94 -11.33
N ILE A 203 -5.07 -22.86 -10.74
CA ILE A 203 -5.64 -23.96 -9.99
C ILE A 203 -6.41 -24.83 -10.96
N ASP A 204 -5.84 -25.98 -11.33
CA ASP A 204 -6.56 -26.99 -12.10
C ASP A 204 -7.68 -27.59 -11.24
N VAL A 205 -8.90 -27.12 -11.45
CA VAL A 205 -10.08 -27.66 -10.75
C VAL A 205 -10.59 -28.90 -11.49
N LYS A 206 -10.48 -30.07 -10.85
CA LYS A 206 -11.19 -31.27 -11.32
C LYS A 206 -12.67 -31.18 -10.97
N ILE A 207 -13.50 -30.90 -11.98
CA ILE A 207 -14.96 -31.01 -11.85
C ILE A 207 -15.33 -32.46 -11.55
N LYS A 208 -16.12 -32.68 -10.49
CA LYS A 208 -16.69 -33.99 -10.16
C LYS A 208 -17.47 -34.54 -11.35
N LYS A 209 -17.45 -35.86 -11.54
CA LYS A 209 -18.14 -36.51 -12.67
C LYS A 209 -19.63 -36.16 -12.75
N ASP A 210 -20.27 -35.94 -11.60
CA ASP A 210 -21.69 -35.62 -11.50
C ASP A 210 -22.06 -34.20 -11.99
N PHE A 211 -21.04 -33.35 -12.26
CA PHE A 211 -21.20 -31.99 -12.79
C PHE A 211 -20.58 -31.84 -14.19
N ARG A 212 -20.26 -32.95 -14.88
CA ARG A 212 -19.82 -32.97 -16.28
C ARG A 212 -20.99 -33.22 -17.23
#